data_AF-A0A5J9VQ08-F1
#
_entry.id   AF-A0A5J9VQ08-F1
#
_cell.length_a   1.000
_cell.length_b   1.000
_cell.length_c   1.000
_cell.angle_alpha   90.00
_cell.angle_beta   90.00
_cell.angle_gamma   90.00
#
_symmetry.space_group_name_H-M   'P 1'
#
loop_
_entity.id
_entity.type
_entity.pdbx_description
1 polymer ?
#
loop_
_entity_poly.entity_id
_entity_poly.type
_entity_poly.pdbx_seq_one_letter_code
_entity_poly.pdbx_strand_id
1 'polypeptide(L)'
;MRTILLFVAGAIAIYLAATPTTAIPANIDDPIVQDLGSWAVMEHVKHANDGIKFNKVVSGVQTFPGLGYNFDLIIDAWNRDGKDGKYEAKVYLRDWMDKRTLLAFKLCYGEFRMQEIDAKSVPMSTIF
;
A
#
# COMPACT_ATOMS: atom_id res chain seq x y z
N MET A 1 45.55 -17.45 -27.13
CA MET A 1 44.60 -17.48 -26.00
C MET A 1 45.30 -17.02 -24.74
N ARG A 2 44.86 -15.90 -24.15
CA ARG A 2 44.95 -15.60 -22.72
C ARG A 2 44.17 -14.31 -22.48
N THR A 3 42.91 -14.47 -22.11
CA THR A 3 41.99 -13.43 -21.68
C THR A 3 42.44 -12.90 -20.33
N ILE A 4 42.56 -11.58 -20.18
CA ILE A 4 42.67 -10.92 -18.87
C ILE A 4 41.37 -10.16 -18.67
N LEU A 5 40.50 -10.73 -17.85
CA LEU A 5 39.31 -10.07 -17.33
C LEU A 5 39.76 -8.90 -16.45
N LEU A 6 39.42 -7.67 -16.85
CA LEU A 6 39.43 -6.53 -15.94
C LEU A 6 38.10 -6.55 -15.17
N PHE A 7 38.13 -7.07 -13.95
CA PHE A 7 37.09 -6.83 -12.96
C PHE A 7 37.16 -5.35 -12.56
N VAL A 8 36.36 -4.52 -13.22
CA VAL A 8 36.10 -3.16 -12.73
C VAL A 8 35.20 -3.32 -11.50
N ALA A 9 35.81 -3.26 -10.33
CA ALA A 9 35.10 -3.22 -9.05
C ALA A 9 34.29 -1.91 -8.98
N GLY A 10 33.03 -1.97 -9.40
CA GLY A 10 32.08 -0.89 -9.24
C GLY A 10 31.64 -0.78 -7.79
N ALA A 11 32.29 0.09 -7.02
CA ALA A 11 31.74 0.58 -5.76
C ALA A 11 30.80 1.76 -6.08
N ILE A 12 29.57 1.46 -6.49
CA ILE A 12 28.51 2.48 -6.52
C ILE A 12 28.07 2.65 -5.06
N ALA A 13 28.58 3.70 -4.41
CA ALA A 13 28.04 4.16 -3.14
C ALA A 13 26.62 4.68 -3.39
N ILE A 14 25.60 3.88 -3.07
CA ILE A 14 24.21 4.35 -3.05
C ILE A 14 24.08 5.22 -1.80
N TYR A 15 24.20 6.54 -1.97
CA TYR A 15 23.89 7.50 -0.92
C TYR A 15 22.37 7.53 -0.74
N LEU A 16 21.86 6.81 0.26
CA LEU A 16 20.49 6.93 0.72
C LEU A 16 20.35 8.27 1.47
N ALA A 17 20.17 9.36 0.74
CA ALA A 17 19.68 10.60 1.33
C ALA A 17 18.22 10.35 1.74
N ALA A 18 17.99 10.18 3.05
CA ALA A 18 16.64 10.19 3.60
C ALA A 18 16.09 11.62 3.51
N THR A 19 15.52 11.98 2.35
CA THR A 19 14.72 13.20 2.26
C THR A 19 13.41 12.94 3.02
N PRO A 20 13.00 13.81 3.95
CA PRO A 20 11.70 13.68 4.58
C PRO A 20 10.65 13.81 3.48
N THR A 21 10.00 12.69 3.14
CA THR A 21 8.98 12.70 2.10
C THR A 21 7.67 13.17 2.71
N THR A 22 7.22 14.36 2.33
CA THR A 22 5.96 14.92 2.80
C THR A 22 4.79 14.16 2.17
N ALA A 23 3.91 13.60 3.01
CA ALA A 23 2.63 13.07 2.58
C ALA A 23 1.65 14.22 2.33
N ILE A 24 1.07 14.27 1.13
CA ILE A 24 0.08 15.27 0.71
C ILE A 24 -1.25 14.54 0.50
N PRO A 25 -2.39 15.07 0.96
CA PRO A 25 -3.69 14.50 0.63
C PRO A 25 -3.87 14.33 -0.88
N ALA A 26 -4.24 13.13 -1.32
CA ALA A 26 -4.56 12.88 -2.72
C ALA A 26 -5.96 13.45 -3.01
N ASN A 27 -6.11 14.13 -4.15
CA ASN A 27 -7.41 14.62 -4.58
C ASN A 27 -8.27 13.46 -5.09
N ILE A 28 -9.30 13.07 -4.35
CA ILE A 28 -10.18 11.94 -4.73
C ILE A 28 -11.05 12.25 -5.94
N ASP A 29 -11.25 13.53 -6.28
CA ASP A 29 -11.99 13.94 -7.48
C ASP A 29 -11.09 13.93 -8.72
N ASP A 30 -9.79 13.70 -8.57
CA ASP A 30 -8.86 13.54 -9.69
C ASP A 30 -9.11 12.18 -10.39
N PRO A 31 -9.40 12.18 -11.72
CA PRO A 31 -9.59 10.95 -12.48
C PRO A 31 -8.42 9.97 -12.38
N ILE A 32 -7.17 10.45 -12.25
CA ILE A 32 -5.99 9.60 -12.11
C ILE A 32 -6.05 8.84 -10.78
N VAL A 33 -6.47 9.49 -9.69
CA VAL A 33 -6.58 8.84 -8.37
C VAL A 33 -7.65 7.74 -8.40
N GLN A 34 -8.80 8.00 -9.03
CA GLN A 34 -9.84 6.99 -9.20
C GLN A 34 -9.40 5.83 -10.09
N ASP A 35 -8.69 6.11 -11.20
CA ASP A 35 -8.15 5.10 -12.11
C ASP A 35 -7.09 4.22 -11.42
N LEU A 36 -6.22 4.81 -10.58
CA LEU A 36 -5.27 4.05 -9.77
C LEU A 36 -5.97 3.12 -8.77
N GLY A 37 -7.04 3.59 -8.14
CA GLY A 37 -7.86 2.77 -7.24
C GLY A 37 -8.53 1.59 -7.96
N SER A 38 -9.15 1.85 -9.11
CA SER A 38 -9.77 0.81 -9.94
C SER A 38 -8.75 -0.22 -10.41
N TRP A 39 -7.59 0.25 -10.90
CA TRP A 39 -6.48 -0.60 -11.32
C TRP A 39 -5.95 -1.47 -10.18
N ALA A 40 -5.84 -0.92 -8.96
CA ALA A 40 -5.37 -1.68 -7.80
C ALA A 40 -6.30 -2.86 -7.46
N VAL A 41 -7.63 -2.64 -7.50
CA VAL A 41 -8.60 -3.73 -7.30
C VAL A 41 -8.48 -4.79 -8.39
N MET A 42 -8.41 -4.36 -9.65
CA MET A 42 -8.26 -5.29 -10.78
C MET A 42 -6.98 -6.15 -10.65
N GLU A 43 -5.84 -5.52 -10.35
CA GLU A 43 -4.56 -6.23 -10.22
C GLU A 43 -4.59 -7.20 -9.02
N HIS A 44 -5.19 -6.81 -7.90
CA HIS A 44 -5.40 -7.72 -6.76
C HIS A 44 -6.27 -8.92 -7.14
N VAL A 45 -7.43 -8.70 -7.77
CA VAL A 45 -8.36 -9.77 -8.18
C VAL A 45 -7.72 -10.75 -9.14
N LYS A 46 -6.84 -10.28 -10.04
CA LYS A 46 -6.08 -11.13 -10.95
C LYS A 46 -5.21 -12.16 -10.22
N HIS A 47 -4.67 -11.81 -9.04
CA HIS A 47 -3.81 -12.69 -8.26
C HIS A 47 -4.57 -13.49 -7.18
N ALA A 48 -5.52 -12.85 -6.50
CA ALA A 48 -6.27 -13.44 -5.38
C ALA A 48 -7.53 -14.20 -5.82
N ASN A 49 -8.11 -13.84 -6.97
CA ASN A 49 -9.37 -14.38 -7.49
C ASN A 49 -10.53 -14.36 -6.47
N ASP A 50 -10.60 -13.29 -5.66
CA ASP A 50 -11.56 -13.13 -4.57
C ASP A 50 -12.82 -12.35 -4.97
N GLY A 51 -12.90 -11.89 -6.22
CA GLY A 51 -14.11 -11.30 -6.80
C GLY A 51 -14.50 -9.93 -6.25
N ILE A 52 -13.55 -9.20 -5.65
CA ILE A 52 -13.76 -7.82 -5.21
C ILE A 52 -14.07 -6.92 -6.42
N LYS A 53 -14.98 -5.96 -6.24
CA LYS A 53 -15.39 -5.01 -7.27
C LYS A 53 -15.20 -3.58 -6.78
N PHE A 54 -14.45 -2.80 -7.53
CA PHE A 54 -14.21 -1.38 -7.25
C PHE A 54 -15.53 -0.59 -7.24
N ASN A 55 -15.72 0.27 -6.24
CA ASN A 55 -16.77 1.30 -6.23
C ASN A 55 -16.15 2.69 -6.45
N LYS A 56 -15.31 3.14 -5.51
CA LYS A 56 -14.61 4.44 -5.60
C LYS A 56 -13.45 4.53 -4.62
N VAL A 57 -12.51 5.43 -4.88
CA VAL A 57 -11.56 5.90 -3.85
C VAL A 57 -12.28 6.90 -2.95
N VAL A 58 -12.14 6.75 -1.64
CA VAL A 58 -12.81 7.60 -0.62
C VAL A 58 -11.84 8.49 0.15
N SER A 59 -10.56 8.14 0.19
CA SER A 59 -9.49 8.98 0.73
C SER A 59 -8.14 8.48 0.24
N GLY A 60 -7.11 9.29 0.34
CA GLY A 60 -5.75 8.83 0.13
C GLY A 60 -4.72 9.89 0.40
N VAL A 61 -3.46 9.47 0.44
CA VAL A 61 -2.31 10.37 0.46
C VAL A 61 -1.36 9.99 -0.66
N GLN A 62 -0.71 10.99 -1.22
CA GLN A 62 0.37 10.84 -2.19
C GLN A 62 1.69 11.31 -1.58
N THR A 63 2.77 10.65 -1.98
CA THR A 63 4.12 10.89 -1.46
C THR A 63 5.10 10.76 -2.61
N PHE A 64 6.06 11.68 -2.75
CA PHE A 64 7.04 11.68 -3.86
C PHE A 64 8.44 11.25 -3.38
N PRO A 65 8.77 9.94 -3.40
CA PRO A 65 10.11 9.46 -3.02
C PRO A 65 11.22 9.76 -4.04
N GLY A 66 10.98 10.61 -5.05
CA GLY A 66 11.99 11.08 -6.01
C GLY A 66 11.86 10.51 -7.42
N LEU A 67 11.52 9.23 -7.56
CA LEU A 67 11.45 8.53 -8.85
C LEU A 67 10.02 8.17 -9.28
N GLY A 68 9.02 8.80 -8.68
CA GLY A 68 7.60 8.51 -8.90
C GLY A 68 6.79 8.86 -7.66
N TYR A 69 5.52 8.48 -7.67
CA TYR A 69 4.57 8.74 -6.61
C TYR A 69 4.13 7.43 -5.94
N ASN A 70 4.15 7.41 -4.62
CA ASN A 70 3.40 6.43 -3.84
C ASN A 70 2.03 7.01 -3.53
N PHE A 71 0.99 6.23 -3.77
CA PHE A 71 -0.39 6.51 -3.39
C PHE A 71 -0.82 5.47 -2.36
N ASP A 72 -1.14 5.92 -1.15
CA ASP A 72 -1.79 5.12 -0.12
C ASP A 72 -3.28 5.49 -0.16
N LEU A 73 -4.09 4.64 -0.80
CA LEU A 73 -5.50 4.87 -1.10
C LEU A 73 -6.40 4.04 -0.18
N ILE A 74 -7.50 4.63 0.27
CA ILE A 74 -8.64 3.90 0.85
C ILE A 74 -9.72 3.79 -0.21
N ILE A 75 -10.06 2.56 -0.55
CA ILE A 75 -10.99 2.19 -1.60
C ILE A 75 -12.24 1.62 -0.96
N ASP A 76 -13.38 2.14 -1.38
CA ASP A 76 -14.67 1.50 -1.16
C ASP A 76 -14.89 0.49 -2.29
N ALA A 77 -15.23 -0.75 -1.93
CA ALA A 77 -15.40 -1.85 -2.88
C ALA A 77 -16.39 -2.89 -2.33
N TRP A 78 -16.99 -3.65 -3.22
CA TRP A 78 -17.86 -4.78 -2.86
C TRP A 78 -17.06 -6.07 -2.86
N ASN A 79 -17.22 -6.89 -1.83
CA ASN A 79 -16.70 -8.25 -1.85
C ASN A 79 -17.52 -9.15 -2.81
N ARG A 80 -17.13 -10.42 -2.96
CA ARG A 80 -17.84 -11.38 -3.83
C ARG A 80 -19.33 -11.53 -3.52
N ASP A 81 -19.70 -11.38 -2.24
CA ASP A 81 -21.08 -11.50 -1.77
C ASP A 81 -21.87 -10.19 -1.95
N GLY A 82 -21.26 -9.15 -2.55
CA GLY A 82 -21.87 -7.84 -2.75
C GLY A 82 -21.89 -6.97 -1.48
N LYS A 83 -21.16 -7.35 -0.43
CA LYS A 83 -21.08 -6.56 0.81
C LYS A 83 -20.03 -5.47 0.68
N ASP A 84 -20.35 -4.29 1.17
CA ASP A 84 -19.41 -3.16 1.23
C ASP A 84 -18.19 -3.50 2.10
N GLY A 85 -17.02 -3.11 1.62
CA GLY A 85 -15.75 -3.25 2.30
C GLY A 85 -14.83 -2.09 1.96
N LYS A 86 -14.06 -1.62 2.96
CA LYS A 86 -12.99 -0.65 2.76
C LYS A 86 -11.67 -1.37 2.64
N TYR A 87 -10.84 -0.96 1.70
CA TYR A 87 -9.54 -1.57 1.42
C TYR A 87 -8.46 -0.51 1.36
N GLU A 88 -7.31 -0.78 1.96
CA GLU A 88 -6.11 0.02 1.78
C GLU A 88 -5.32 -0.56 0.61
N ALA A 89 -5.01 0.28 -0.37
CA ALA A 89 -4.16 -0.05 -1.50
C ALA A 89 -2.94 0.88 -1.54
N LYS A 90 -1.76 0.30 -1.67
CA LYS A 90 -0.51 1.05 -1.88
C LYS A 90 -0.07 0.88 -3.32
N VAL A 91 -0.05 1.97 -4.07
CA VAL A 91 0.27 1.97 -5.50
C VAL A 91 1.48 2.86 -5.74
N TYR A 92 2.49 2.33 -6.44
CA TYR A 92 3.60 3.12 -6.94
C TYR A 92 3.38 3.42 -8.42
N LEU A 93 3.34 4.70 -8.76
CA LEU A 93 3.28 5.22 -10.12
C LEU A 93 4.64 5.82 -10.49
N ARG A 94 5.28 5.27 -11.52
CA ARG A 94 6.52 5.84 -12.07
C ARG A 94 6.19 6.93 -13.09
N ASP A 95 6.55 8.17 -12.76
CA ASP A 95 6.15 9.41 -13.44
C ASP A 95 6.46 9.46 -14.95
N TRP A 96 7.56 8.85 -15.41
CA TRP A 96 7.99 8.93 -16.83
C TRP A 96 7.73 7.66 -17.66
N MET A 97 7.03 6.66 -17.12
CA MET A 97 6.75 5.39 -17.85
C MET A 97 5.30 4.94 -17.77
N ASP A 98 4.42 5.68 -17.06
CA ASP A 98 3.06 5.27 -16.71
C ASP A 98 2.98 3.86 -16.09
N LYS A 99 4.11 3.38 -15.55
CA LYS A 99 4.22 2.05 -14.97
C LYS A 99 3.68 2.10 -13.56
N ARG A 100 2.63 1.30 -13.32
CA ARG A 100 1.99 1.13 -12.02
C ARG A 100 2.47 -0.16 -11.37
N THR A 101 2.60 -0.17 -10.05
CA THR A 101 2.94 -1.37 -9.28
C THR A 101 2.10 -1.39 -8.01
N LEU A 102 1.39 -2.50 -7.79
CA LEU A 102 0.61 -2.72 -6.59
C LEU A 102 1.55 -3.25 -5.51
N LEU A 103 1.84 -2.41 -4.51
CA LEU A 103 2.76 -2.74 -3.41
C LEU A 103 2.06 -3.49 -2.29
N ALA A 104 0.81 -3.14 -2.00
CA ALA A 104 -0.01 -3.80 -1.00
C ALA A 104 -1.50 -3.60 -1.28
N PHE A 105 -2.31 -4.57 -0.86
CA PHE A 105 -3.76 -4.51 -0.89
C PHE A 105 -4.30 -5.28 0.33
N LYS A 106 -5.07 -4.62 1.21
CA LYS A 106 -5.59 -5.24 2.44
C LYS A 106 -6.96 -4.70 2.82
N LEU A 107 -7.79 -5.54 3.42
CA LEU A 107 -9.06 -5.13 4.01
C LEU A 107 -8.80 -4.21 5.22
N CYS A 108 -9.51 -3.09 5.30
CA CYS A 108 -9.56 -2.25 6.48
C CYS A 108 -10.50 -2.92 7.49
N TYR A 109 -9.94 -3.56 8.52
CA TYR A 109 -10.73 -3.88 9.70
C TYR A 109 -11.00 -2.57 10.44
N GLY A 110 -12.28 -2.23 10.62
CA GLY A 110 -12.68 -1.11 11.45
C GLY A 110 -11.96 -1.19 12.79
N GLU A 111 -11.38 -0.06 13.20
CA GLU A 111 -10.84 0.25 14.53
C GLU A 111 -11.21 -0.83 15.56
N PHE A 112 -10.26 -1.74 15.82
CA PHE A 112 -10.37 -2.64 16.96
C PHE A 112 -10.47 -1.74 18.18
N ARG A 113 -11.70 -1.54 18.65
CA ARG A 113 -12.00 -1.07 19.99
C ARG A 113 -11.37 -2.11 20.90
N MET A 114 -10.11 -1.90 21.25
CA MET A 114 -9.51 -2.52 22.42
C MET A 114 -10.42 -2.05 23.56
N GLN A 115 -11.39 -2.88 23.95
CA GLN A 115 -11.93 -2.76 25.28
C GLN A 115 -10.71 -2.91 26.17
N GLU A 116 -10.36 -1.79 26.80
CA GLU A 116 -9.48 -1.70 27.94
C GLU A 116 -9.70 -2.97 28.78
N ILE A 117 -8.69 -3.83 28.79
CA ILE A 117 -8.72 -5.03 29.61
C ILE A 117 -8.66 -4.47 31.03
N ASP A 118 -9.83 -4.34 31.64
CA ASP A 118 -9.99 -3.85 33.01
C ASP A 118 -8.97 -4.61 33.86
N ALA A 119 -8.01 -3.90 34.43
CA ALA A 119 -6.85 -4.44 35.14
C ALA A 119 -7.24 -5.09 36.49
N LYS A 120 -8.42 -5.70 36.58
CA LYS A 120 -9.04 -6.26 37.79
C LYS A 120 -9.38 -7.74 37.74
N SER A 121 -9.16 -8.45 36.63
CA SER A 121 -9.57 -9.86 36.52
C SER A 121 -8.45 -10.91 36.48
N VAL A 122 -7.24 -10.60 36.97
CA VAL A 122 -6.23 -11.65 37.22
C VAL A 122 -6.39 -12.13 38.66
N PRO A 123 -6.96 -13.32 38.93
CA PRO A 123 -6.86 -13.91 40.26
C PRO A 123 -5.40 -14.28 40.52
N MET A 124 -4.78 -13.54 41.43
CA MET A 124 -3.46 -13.82 41.99
C MET A 124 -3.56 -15.01 42.95
N SER A 125 -3.63 -16.22 42.42
CA SER A 125 -3.30 -17.44 43.15
C SER A 125 -3.06 -18.57 42.16
N THR A 126 -1.79 -18.82 41.83
CA THR A 126 -1.18 -20.15 41.68
C THR A 126 0.25 -19.92 41.19
N ILE A 127 1.17 -19.72 42.14
CA ILE A 127 2.57 -20.09 41.96
C ILE A 127 2.86 -20.96 43.18
N PHE A 128 3.14 -22.24 42.91
CA PHE A 128 3.70 -23.20 43.85
C PHE A 128 5.16 -22.84 44.16
#